data_AF-A0A3D2W2S1-F1
#
_entry.id   AF-A0A3D2W2S1-F1
#
_cell.length_a   1.000
_cell.length_b   1.000
_cell.length_c   1.000
_cell.angle_alpha   90.00
_cell.angle_beta   90.00
_cell.angle_gamma   90.00
#
_symmetry.space_group_name_H-M   'P 1'
#
loop_
_entity.id
_entity.type
_entity.pdbx_description
1 polymer ?
#
loop_
_entity_poly.entity_id
_entity_poly.type
_entity_poly.pdbx_seq_one_letter_code
_entity_poly.pdbx_strand_id
1 'polypeptide(L)'
;QVKALGREGETPTVALAFARVYEGLGRNSEADEAYRFAADRVPGLEAGARYVAFMARTGRRDDAVIGLAEIERRLAKIAGPLRGEARVWRDMAAKALGRS
;
A
#
# COMPACT_ATOMS: atom_id res chain seq x y z
N GLN A 1 22.12 -20.26 -12.77
CA GLN A 1 20.71 -19.86 -12.53
C GLN A 1 20.45 -19.84 -11.03
N VAL A 2 20.59 -18.70 -10.34
CA VAL A 2 20.25 -18.54 -8.90
C VAL A 2 19.70 -17.13 -8.60
N LYS A 3 19.18 -16.43 -9.62
CA LYS A 3 18.65 -15.06 -9.48
C LYS A 3 17.12 -15.01 -9.37
N ALA A 4 16.46 -16.16 -9.44
CA ALA A 4 15.00 -16.28 -9.56
C ALA A 4 14.30 -16.61 -8.24
N LEU A 5 15.05 -16.93 -7.19
CA LEU A 5 14.57 -17.02 -5.82
C LEU A 5 15.19 -15.81 -5.13
N GLY A 6 14.38 -14.77 -4.87
CA GLY A 6 14.81 -13.63 -4.06
C GLY A 6 15.48 -14.11 -2.79
N ARG A 7 16.41 -13.31 -2.24
CA ARG A 7 17.11 -13.65 -0.99
C ARG A 7 16.08 -14.07 0.07
N GLU A 8 16.35 -15.11 0.84
CA GLU A 8 15.48 -15.51 1.96
C GLU A 8 15.10 -14.26 2.77
N GLY A 9 13.81 -13.90 2.77
CA GLY A 9 13.30 -12.66 3.36
C GLY A 9 12.78 -11.59 2.38
N GLU A 10 13.00 -11.70 1.07
CA GLU A 10 12.44 -10.78 0.05
C GLU A 10 10.97 -11.11 -0.31
N THR A 11 10.11 -11.29 0.70
CA THR A 11 8.68 -11.46 0.47
C THR A 11 7.99 -10.11 0.35
N PRO A 12 6.86 -10.01 -0.37
CA PRO A 12 6.05 -8.79 -0.41
C PRO A 12 5.63 -8.28 0.97
N THR A 13 5.40 -9.18 1.94
CA THR A 13 5.04 -8.83 3.32
C THR A 13 6.21 -8.23 4.08
N VAL A 14 7.44 -8.72 3.87
CA VAL A 14 8.65 -8.11 4.44
C VAL A 14 8.92 -6.75 3.81
N ALA A 15 8.75 -6.61 2.49
CA ALA A 15 8.85 -5.31 1.83
C ALA A 15 7.86 -4.29 2.41
N LEU A 16 6.62 -4.70 2.71
CA LEU A 16 5.65 -3.83 3.38
C LEU A 16 6.12 -3.40 4.78
N ALA A 17 6.74 -4.30 5.54
CA ALA A 17 7.30 -3.96 6.85
C ALA A 17 8.45 -2.95 6.72
N PHE A 18 9.37 -3.15 5.77
CA PHE A 18 10.44 -2.20 5.49
C PHE A 18 9.92 -0.84 5.02
N ALA A 19 8.91 -0.82 4.15
CA ALA A 19 8.30 0.43 3.68
C ALA A 19 7.82 1.30 4.85
N ARG A 20 7.19 0.68 5.86
CA ARG A 20 6.72 1.36 7.07
C ARG A 20 7.87 1.85 7.95
N VAL A 21 8.95 1.07 8.07
CA VAL A 21 10.15 1.48 8.81
C VAL A 21 10.82 2.66 8.12
N TYR A 22 11.02 2.60 6.80
CA TYR A 22 11.61 3.70 6.04
C TYR A 22 10.77 4.97 6.11
N GLU A 23 9.44 4.84 6.00
CA GLU A 23 8.51 5.95 6.18
C GLU A 23 8.66 6.60 7.56
N GLY A 24 8.68 5.80 8.64
CA GLY A 24 8.85 6.33 10.00
C GLY A 24 10.19 7.02 10.24
N LEU A 25 11.22 6.66 9.47
CA LEU A 25 12.54 7.29 9.49
C LEU A 25 12.66 8.49 8.53
N GLY A 26 11.60 8.84 7.78
CA GLY A 26 11.64 9.89 6.76
C GLY A 26 12.47 9.54 5.51
N ARG A 27 12.85 8.27 5.35
CA ARG A 27 13.57 7.73 4.19
C ARG A 27 12.60 7.48 3.04
N ASN A 28 12.08 8.58 2.50
CA ASN A 28 10.92 8.55 1.59
C ASN A 28 11.21 7.81 0.28
N SER A 29 12.44 7.88 -0.25
CA SER A 29 12.79 7.17 -1.49
C SER A 29 12.76 5.66 -1.31
N GLU A 30 13.36 5.15 -0.23
CA GLU A 30 13.36 3.72 0.10
C GLU A 30 11.97 3.23 0.51
N ALA A 31 11.19 4.07 1.19
CA ALA A 31 9.80 3.80 1.50
C ALA A 31 8.98 3.64 0.21
N ASP A 32 9.16 4.52 -0.77
CA ASP A 32 8.45 4.48 -2.05
C ASP A 32 8.76 3.19 -2.82
N GLU A 33 10.03 2.80 -2.92
CA GLU A 33 10.43 1.56 -3.58
C GLU A 33 9.83 0.32 -2.92
N ALA A 34 9.92 0.24 -1.59
CA ALA A 34 9.39 -0.88 -0.82
C ALA A 34 7.85 -0.95 -0.90
N TYR A 35 7.16 0.19 -0.80
CA TYR A 35 5.71 0.25 -0.95
C TYR A 35 5.26 -0.18 -2.35
N ARG A 36 5.94 0.28 -3.41
CA ARG A 36 5.60 -0.07 -4.79
C ARG A 36 5.70 -1.58 -5.01
N PHE A 37 6.78 -2.21 -4.53
CA PHE A 37 6.95 -3.65 -4.62
C PHE A 37 5.83 -4.41 -3.88
N ALA A 38 5.49 -3.95 -2.67
CA ALA A 38 4.48 -4.58 -1.82
C ALA A 38 3.04 -4.39 -2.33
N ALA A 39 2.67 -3.19 -2.79
CA ALA A 39 1.31 -2.85 -3.20
C ALA A 39 0.76 -3.73 -4.33
N ASP A 40 1.65 -4.17 -5.23
CA ASP A 40 1.34 -5.04 -6.35
C ASP A 40 1.20 -6.53 -5.95
N ARG A 41 1.77 -6.93 -4.81
CA ARG A 41 2.05 -8.35 -4.51
C ARG A 41 1.47 -8.84 -3.19
N VAL A 42 1.21 -7.95 -2.23
CA VAL A 42 0.54 -8.31 -0.98
C VAL A 42 -0.97 -8.44 -1.24
N PRO A 43 -1.58 -9.60 -0.95
CA PRO A 43 -3.03 -9.78 -1.07
C PRO A 43 -3.83 -8.83 -0.16
N GLY A 44 -5.08 -8.56 -0.51
CA GLY A 44 -5.94 -7.64 0.25
C GLY A 44 -5.73 -6.18 -0.16
N LEU A 45 -6.04 -5.23 0.73
CA LEU A 45 -5.97 -3.79 0.44
C LEU A 45 -4.93 -3.04 1.27
N GLU A 46 -4.33 -3.68 2.29
CA GLU A 46 -3.44 -2.99 3.24
C GLU A 46 -2.27 -2.30 2.55
N ALA A 47 -1.48 -3.03 1.75
CA ALA A 47 -0.26 -2.50 1.15
C ALA A 47 -0.56 -1.30 0.22
N GLY A 48 -1.57 -1.44 -0.64
CA GLY A 48 -1.99 -0.36 -1.53
C GLY A 48 -2.54 0.85 -0.77
N ALA A 49 -3.37 0.65 0.26
CA ALA A 49 -3.91 1.74 1.05
C ALA A 49 -2.83 2.52 1.83
N ARG A 50 -1.87 1.81 2.41
CA ARG A 50 -0.72 2.43 3.07
C ARG A 50 0.13 3.23 2.09
N TYR A 51 0.34 2.70 0.88
CA TYR A 51 1.08 3.42 -0.15
C TYR A 51 0.36 4.70 -0.59
N VAL A 52 -0.97 4.64 -0.77
CA VAL A 52 -1.79 5.84 -1.02
C VAL A 52 -1.63 6.87 0.09
N ALA A 53 -1.70 6.44 1.35
CA ALA A 53 -1.52 7.33 2.49
C ALA A 53 -0.11 7.93 2.55
N PHE A 54 0.92 7.17 2.18
CA PHE A 54 2.31 7.64 2.08
C PHE A 54 2.45 8.70 0.97
N MET A 55 1.94 8.44 -0.23
CA MET A 55 1.98 9.38 -1.35
C MET A 55 1.26 10.69 -1.01
N ALA A 56 0.09 10.62 -0.37
CA ALA A 56 -0.64 11.81 0.06
C ALA A 56 0.15 12.66 1.06
N ARG A 57 0.82 12.03 2.03
CA ARG A 57 1.62 12.71 3.06
C ARG A 57 2.94 13.27 2.56
N THR A 58 3.49 12.71 1.49
CA THR A 58 4.76 13.15 0.88
C THR A 58 4.56 14.12 -0.29
N GLY A 59 3.34 14.63 -0.49
CA GLY A 59 3.02 15.67 -1.48
C GLY A 59 2.64 15.14 -2.86
N ARG A 60 2.61 13.82 -3.08
CA ARG A 60 2.18 13.17 -4.33
C ARG A 60 0.68 12.94 -4.36
N ARG A 61 -0.08 14.03 -4.23
CA ARG A 61 -1.53 13.98 -4.00
C ARG A 61 -2.31 13.41 -5.19
N ASP A 62 -1.92 13.74 -6.42
CA ASP A 62 -2.61 13.26 -7.63
C ASP A 62 -2.47 11.74 -7.79
N ASP A 63 -1.26 11.21 -7.59
CA ASP A 63 -1.00 9.76 -7.57
C ASP A 63 -1.81 9.06 -6.47
N ALA A 64 -1.91 9.68 -5.29
CA ALA A 64 -2.71 9.14 -4.20
C ALA A 64 -4.21 9.09 -4.55
N VAL A 65 -4.75 10.07 -5.29
CA VAL A 65 -6.14 10.04 -5.77
C VAL A 65 -6.37 8.89 -6.73
N ILE A 66 -5.45 8.66 -7.67
CA ILE A 66 -5.51 7.52 -8.61
C ILE A 66 -5.46 6.21 -7.82
N GLY A 67 -4.56 6.10 -6.86
CA GLY A 67 -4.43 4.91 -6.02
C GLY A 67 -5.69 4.65 -5.17
N LEU A 68 -6.34 5.68 -4.62
CA LEU A 68 -7.59 5.52 -3.89
C LEU A 68 -8.70 4.96 -4.79
N ALA A 69 -8.82 5.45 -6.02
CA ALA A 69 -9.80 4.94 -6.98
C ALA A 69 -9.57 3.45 -7.29
N GLU A 70 -8.31 3.01 -7.39
CA GLU A 70 -7.97 1.59 -7.54
C GLU A 70 -8.35 0.76 -6.30
N ILE A 71 -8.14 1.29 -5.09
CA ILE A 71 -8.56 0.63 -3.84
C ILE A 71 -10.09 0.46 -3.80
N GLU A 72 -10.86 1.48 -4.21
CA GLU A 72 -12.32 1.41 -4.30
C GLU A 72 -12.78 0.37 -5.34
N ARG A 73 -12.13 0.34 -6.50
CA ARG A 73 -12.40 -0.66 -7.55
C ARG A 73 -12.14 -2.09 -7.05
N ARG A 74 -11.05 -2.32 -6.30
CA ARG A 74 -10.74 -3.63 -5.70
C ARG A 74 -11.74 -3.99 -4.61
N LEU A 75 -12.10 -3.05 -3.73
CA LEU A 75 -13.09 -3.25 -2.67
C LEU A 75 -14.45 -3.72 -3.20
N ALA A 76 -14.90 -3.16 -4.33
CA ALA A 76 -16.15 -3.56 -4.97
C ALA A 76 -16.18 -5.05 -5.37
N LYS A 77 -15.00 -5.64 -5.64
CA LYS A 77 -14.84 -7.04 -6.04
C LYS A 77 -14.64 -8.00 -4.86
N ILE A 78 -14.37 -7.50 -3.66
CA ILE A 78 -14.18 -8.32 -2.46
C ILE A 78 -15.52 -8.93 -2.04
N ALA A 79 -15.51 -10.22 -1.68
CA ALA A 79 -16.70 -10.94 -1.22
C ALA A 79 -17.30 -10.29 0.05
N GLY A 80 -18.63 -10.35 0.17
CA GLY A 80 -19.39 -9.70 1.24
C GLY A 80 -18.81 -9.89 2.65
N PRO A 81 -18.52 -11.14 3.09
CA PRO A 81 -17.98 -11.41 4.42
C PRO A 81 -16.64 -10.73 4.73
N LEU A 82 -15.78 -10.53 3.73
CA LEU A 82 -14.44 -9.93 3.88
C LEU A 82 -14.44 -8.41 3.66
N ARG A 83 -15.57 -7.84 3.20
CA ARG A 83 -15.65 -6.44 2.79
C ARG A 83 -15.52 -5.48 3.97
N GLY A 84 -15.94 -5.89 5.17
CA GLY A 84 -15.80 -5.08 6.39
C GLY A 84 -14.34 -4.80 6.74
N GLU A 85 -13.52 -5.84 6.83
CA GLU A 85 -12.08 -5.72 7.09
C GLU A 85 -11.37 -4.93 5.99
N ALA A 86 -11.74 -5.16 4.73
CA ALA A 86 -11.17 -4.44 3.60
C ALA A 86 -11.50 -2.93 3.61
N ARG A 87 -12.69 -2.56 4.10
CA ARG A 87 -13.13 -1.16 4.16
C ARG A 87 -12.25 -0.31 5.07
N VAL A 88 -11.73 -0.87 6.17
CA VAL A 88 -10.80 -0.17 7.08
C VAL A 88 -9.58 0.39 6.33
N TRP A 89 -9.05 -0.37 5.38
CA TRP A 89 -7.91 0.07 4.56
C TRP A 89 -8.29 1.17 3.57
N ARG A 90 -9.44 1.04 2.91
CA ARG A 90 -9.98 2.09 2.04
C ARG A 90 -10.18 3.39 2.80
N ASP A 91 -10.75 3.33 4.00
CA ASP A 91 -11.03 4.51 4.83
C ASP A 91 -9.74 5.19 5.30
N MET A 92 -8.70 4.41 5.63
CA MET A 92 -7.37 4.93 5.93
C MET A 92 -6.79 5.74 4.76
N ALA A 93 -6.86 5.20 3.54
CA ALA A 93 -6.39 5.86 2.33
C ALA A 93 -7.18 7.15 2.04
N ALA A 94 -8.52 7.10 2.16
CA ALA A 94 -9.39 8.25 2.00
C ALA A 94 -9.08 9.36 3.02
N LYS A 95 -8.89 8.99 4.29
CA LYS A 95 -8.54 9.92 5.36
C LYS A 95 -7.21 10.65 5.10
N ALA A 96 -6.20 9.95 4.58
CA ALA A 96 -4.93 10.57 4.22
C ALA A 96 -5.06 11.63 3.11
N LEU A 97 -6.07 11.50 2.26
CA LEU A 97 -6.46 12.49 1.25
C LEU A 97 -7.43 13.55 1.80
N GLY A 98 -7.77 13.55 3.10
CA GLY A 98 -8.73 14.48 3.69
C GLY A 98 -10.18 14.23 3.23
N ARG A 99 -10.51 12.99 2.85
CA ARG A 99 -11.86 12.56 2.48
C ARG A 99 -12.44 11.73 3.63
N SER A 100 -13.66 12.04 4.05
CA SER A 100 -14.42 11.31 5.09
C SER A 100 -15.65 10.64 4.47
#